data_AF-A0A0R1PZY5-F1
#
_entry.id   AF-A0A0R1PZY5-F1
#
_cell.length_a   1.000
_cell.length_b   1.000
_cell.length_c   1.000
_cell.angle_alpha   90.00
_cell.angle_beta   90.00
_cell.angle_gamma   90.00
#
_symmetry.space_group_name_H-M   'P 1'
#
loop_
_entity.id
_entity.type
_entity.pdbx_description
1 polymer ?
#
loop_
_entity_poly.entity_id
_entity_poly.type
_entity_poly.pdbx_seq_one_letter_code
_entity_poly.pdbx_strand_id
1 'polypeptide(L)'
;MKWDVAMIKTIITGIVLYASTAIDLLVILMLLFSKYRSTKHKQQIYIGQFLGSYTLIAISLFFALVLHYVPAKWILGFLGLIPIGFGIKYILSDEDEAAEVDEKIEQRKDKNLIATVALITVASCGSDNIGLFVPYFVSLTIEQLITTFIVFTFCIFILVYLGDKFSRVKIVKKLLDKFGNWIMAIIYIGLGMMIILESDTISHLIKILF
;
A
#
# COMPACT_ATOMS: atom_id res chain seq x y z
N MET A 1 -20.02 25.00 6.91
CA MET A 1 -19.34 23.78 6.44
C MET A 1 -18.43 23.29 7.56
N LYS A 2 -18.99 22.55 8.53
CA LYS A 2 -18.20 21.92 9.58
C LYS A 2 -17.59 20.68 8.95
N TRP A 3 -16.27 20.68 8.75
CA TRP A 3 -15.59 19.41 8.51
C TRP A 3 -15.80 18.58 9.79
N ASP A 4 -16.63 17.55 9.71
CA ASP A 4 -16.80 16.65 10.85
C ASP A 4 -15.45 16.01 11.17
N VAL A 5 -15.14 15.89 12.45
CA VAL A 5 -13.89 15.27 12.96
C VAL A 5 -13.62 13.91 12.30
N ALA A 6 -14.68 13.20 11.90
CA ALA A 6 -14.64 11.97 11.14
C ALA A 6 -13.95 12.10 9.75
N MET A 7 -14.17 13.19 9.02
CA MET A 7 -13.54 13.41 7.71
C MET A 7 -12.04 13.71 7.84
N ILE A 8 -11.67 14.51 8.85
CA ILE A 8 -10.25 14.76 9.15
C ILE A 8 -9.55 13.45 9.54
N LYS A 9 -10.18 12.62 10.38
CA LYS A 9 -9.68 11.29 10.72
C LYS A 9 -9.49 10.44 9.46
N THR A 10 -10.46 10.44 8.55
CA THR A 10 -10.40 9.68 7.28
C THR A 10 -9.23 10.11 6.40
N ILE A 11 -8.99 11.43 6.29
CA ILE A 11 -7.87 11.97 5.51
C ILE A 11 -6.54 11.53 6.12
N ILE A 12 -6.37 11.71 7.44
CA ILE A 12 -5.13 11.34 8.14
C ILE A 12 -4.89 9.83 8.04
N THR A 13 -5.89 9.02 8.35
CA THR A 13 -5.79 7.56 8.25
C THR A 13 -5.48 7.13 6.82
N GLY A 14 -6.13 7.73 5.82
CA GLY A 14 -5.84 7.45 4.41
C GLY A 14 -4.40 7.79 4.02
N ILE A 15 -3.87 8.93 4.45
CA ILE A 15 -2.46 9.30 4.21
C ILE A 15 -1.53 8.30 4.88
N VAL A 16 -1.76 7.95 6.14
CA VAL A 16 -0.93 7.00 6.90
C VAL A 16 -0.95 5.62 6.25
N LEU A 17 -2.14 5.14 5.88
CA LEU A 17 -2.36 3.84 5.24
C LEU A 17 -1.70 3.75 3.86
N TYR A 18 -1.77 4.81 3.06
CA TYR A 18 -1.08 4.83 1.78
C TYR A 18 0.44 4.96 1.98
N ALA A 19 0.89 5.85 2.86
CA ALA A 19 2.31 6.03 3.14
C ALA A 19 2.96 4.74 3.64
N SER A 20 2.24 3.95 4.44
CA SER A 20 2.70 2.67 4.95
C SER A 20 2.82 1.60 3.88
N THR A 21 2.23 1.77 2.71
CA THR A 21 2.36 0.82 1.59
C THR A 21 3.23 1.35 0.47
N ALA A 22 3.71 2.59 0.61
CA ALA A 22 4.35 3.32 -0.46
C ALA A 22 5.88 3.26 -0.44
N ILE A 23 6.52 2.77 0.63
CA ILE A 23 7.99 2.81 0.72
C ILE A 23 8.63 1.82 -0.27
N ASP A 24 8.08 0.62 -0.43
CA ASP A 24 8.62 -0.37 -1.37
C ASP A 24 8.43 0.12 -2.82
N LEU A 25 7.27 0.70 -3.10
CA LEU A 25 7.00 1.40 -4.36
C LEU A 25 7.98 2.55 -4.59
N LEU A 26 8.37 3.29 -3.55
CA LEU A 26 9.33 4.38 -3.68
C LEU A 26 10.71 3.85 -4.13
N VAL A 27 11.18 2.73 -3.55
CA VAL A 27 12.44 2.08 -3.95
C VAL A 27 12.36 1.61 -5.40
N ILE A 28 11.29 0.92 -5.77
CA ILE A 28 11.04 0.45 -7.15
C ILE A 28 11.02 1.62 -8.14
N LEU A 29 10.30 2.70 -7.82
CA LEU A 29 10.23 3.89 -8.68
C LEU A 29 11.60 4.56 -8.81
N MET A 30 12.37 4.66 -7.73
CA MET A 30 13.73 5.20 -7.79
C MET A 30 14.63 4.38 -8.71
N LEU A 31 14.53 3.04 -8.69
CA LEU A 31 15.27 2.17 -9.62
C LEU A 31 14.85 2.42 -11.08
N LEU A 32 13.54 2.44 -11.34
CA LEU A 32 12.98 2.70 -12.67
C LEU A 32 13.42 4.07 -13.22
N PHE A 33 13.32 5.14 -12.45
CA PHE A 33 13.74 6.49 -12.87
C PHE A 33 15.27 6.62 -13.01
N SER A 34 16.05 5.80 -12.28
CA SER A 34 17.51 5.76 -12.44
C SER A 34 17.91 5.13 -13.78
N LYS A 35 17.22 4.05 -14.19
CA LYS A 35 17.41 3.35 -15.48
C LYS A 35 16.85 4.15 -16.66
N TYR A 36 15.66 4.71 -16.53
CA TYR A 36 14.94 5.36 -17.63
C TYR A 36 14.85 6.89 -17.46
N ARG A 37 15.78 7.62 -18.12
CA ARG A 37 15.98 9.07 -17.86
C ARG A 37 15.30 10.05 -18.81
N SER A 38 14.87 9.60 -19.99
CA SER A 38 14.19 10.45 -20.99
C SER A 38 12.81 10.90 -20.50
N THR A 39 12.40 12.12 -20.86
CA THR A 39 11.08 12.69 -20.55
C THR A 39 9.94 11.75 -20.97
N LYS A 40 10.06 11.08 -22.12
CA LYS A 40 9.06 10.11 -22.59
C LYS A 40 8.93 8.92 -21.64
N HIS A 41 10.05 8.35 -21.22
CA HIS A 41 10.04 7.23 -20.27
C HIS A 41 9.50 7.65 -18.90
N LYS A 42 9.83 8.87 -18.44
CA LYS A 42 9.25 9.41 -17.21
C LYS A 42 7.72 9.43 -17.27
N GLN A 43 7.15 9.97 -18.35
CA GLN A 43 5.69 9.97 -18.54
C GLN A 43 5.12 8.55 -18.51
N GLN A 44 5.80 7.58 -19.14
CA GLN A 44 5.39 6.18 -19.10
C GLN A 44 5.42 5.58 -17.69
N ILE A 45 6.43 5.89 -16.88
CA ILE A 45 6.50 5.47 -15.47
C ILE A 45 5.34 6.07 -14.67
N TYR A 46 5.04 7.37 -14.86
CA TYR A 46 3.89 8.00 -14.22
C TYR A 46 2.58 7.27 -14.56
N ILE A 47 2.31 7.07 -15.86
CA ILE A 47 1.08 6.41 -16.31
C ILE A 47 1.01 4.98 -15.78
N GLY A 48 2.12 4.24 -15.84
CA GLY A 48 2.19 2.86 -15.37
C GLY A 48 1.94 2.76 -13.87
N GLN A 49 2.52 3.65 -13.06
CA GLN A 49 2.30 3.64 -11.61
C GLN A 49 0.86 3.99 -11.26
N PHE A 50 0.25 4.99 -11.92
CA PHE A 50 -1.17 5.28 -11.73
C PHE A 50 -2.05 4.09 -12.10
N LEU A 51 -1.78 3.45 -13.24
CA LEU A 51 -2.54 2.28 -13.68
C LEU A 51 -2.42 1.11 -12.69
N GLY A 52 -1.19 0.82 -12.22
CA GLY A 52 -0.94 -0.22 -11.23
C GLY A 52 -1.62 0.07 -9.89
N SER A 53 -1.45 1.29 -9.35
CA SER A 53 -2.07 1.70 -8.09
C SER A 53 -3.60 1.67 -8.15
N TYR A 54 -4.22 2.18 -9.23
CA TYR A 54 -5.68 2.10 -9.38
C TYR A 54 -6.18 0.66 -9.57
N THR A 55 -5.39 -0.21 -10.21
CA THR A 55 -5.72 -1.64 -10.29
C THR A 55 -5.78 -2.27 -8.89
N LEU A 56 -4.80 -1.97 -8.03
CA LEU A 56 -4.80 -2.44 -6.63
C LEU A 56 -5.98 -1.88 -5.83
N ILE A 57 -6.29 -0.59 -5.99
CA ILE A 57 -7.45 0.05 -5.35
C ILE A 57 -8.74 -0.63 -5.81
N ALA A 58 -8.89 -0.90 -7.11
CA ALA A 58 -10.07 -1.55 -7.67
C ALA A 58 -10.25 -2.99 -7.17
N ILE A 59 -9.16 -3.76 -7.12
CA ILE A 59 -9.18 -5.12 -6.56
C ILE A 59 -9.57 -5.08 -5.07
N SER A 60 -8.99 -4.15 -4.32
CA SER A 60 -9.29 -3.98 -2.90
C SER A 60 -10.75 -3.58 -2.67
N LEU A 61 -11.28 -2.67 -3.50
CA LEU A 61 -12.67 -2.27 -3.46
C LEU A 61 -13.60 -3.44 -3.79
N PHE A 62 -13.26 -4.25 -4.80
CA PHE A 62 -14.02 -5.45 -5.14
C PHE A 62 -14.14 -6.41 -3.95
N PHE A 63 -13.02 -6.73 -3.29
CA PHE A 63 -13.05 -7.60 -2.10
C PHE A 63 -13.79 -6.95 -0.93
N ALA A 64 -13.65 -5.63 -0.72
CA ALA A 64 -14.40 -4.92 0.30
C ALA A 64 -15.92 -5.01 0.09
N LEU A 65 -16.38 -4.87 -1.16
CA LEU A 65 -17.80 -5.03 -1.51
C LEU A 65 -18.31 -6.45 -1.26
N VAL A 66 -17.50 -7.47 -1.57
CA VAL A 66 -17.83 -8.87 -1.28
C VAL A 66 -17.91 -9.12 0.24
N LEU A 67 -16.96 -8.58 1.01
CA LEU A 67 -16.90 -8.77 2.47
C LEU A 67 -17.94 -7.95 3.23
N HIS A 68 -18.50 -6.89 2.65
CA HIS A 68 -19.61 -6.15 3.26
C HIS A 68 -20.86 -7.03 3.47
N TYR A 69 -20.98 -8.15 2.75
CA TYR A 69 -22.05 -9.14 2.97
C TYR A 69 -21.79 -10.10 4.14
N VAL A 70 -20.63 -10.02 4.80
CA VAL A 70 -20.32 -10.85 5.98
C VAL A 70 -21.10 -10.31 7.20
N PRO A 71 -22.06 -11.06 7.78
CA PRO A 71 -23.01 -10.51 8.76
C PRO A 71 -22.41 -10.13 10.12
N ALA A 72 -21.20 -10.60 10.41
CA ALA A 72 -20.62 -10.54 11.75
C ALA A 72 -19.36 -9.67 11.79
N LYS A 73 -19.49 -8.48 12.41
CA LYS A 73 -18.38 -7.51 12.58
C LYS A 73 -17.14 -8.09 13.28
N TRP A 74 -17.31 -9.06 14.18
CA TRP A 74 -16.18 -9.70 14.85
C TRP A 74 -15.33 -10.58 13.91
N ILE A 75 -15.88 -11.04 12.79
CA ILE A 75 -15.10 -11.79 11.79
C ILE A 75 -14.12 -10.86 11.07
N LEU A 76 -14.48 -9.57 10.93
CA LEU A 76 -13.62 -8.59 10.27
C LEU A 76 -12.34 -8.28 11.03
N GLY A 77 -12.30 -8.44 12.36
CA GLY A 77 -11.05 -8.23 13.10
C GLY A 77 -9.98 -9.25 12.78
N PHE A 78 -10.32 -10.45 12.31
CA PHE A 78 -9.32 -11.40 11.82
C PHE A 78 -8.57 -10.90 10.59
N LEU A 79 -9.12 -9.95 9.82
CA LEU A 79 -8.35 -9.31 8.75
C LEU A 79 -7.14 -8.57 9.30
N GLY A 80 -7.16 -8.12 10.57
CA GLY A 80 -6.00 -7.51 11.22
C GLY A 80 -4.83 -8.47 11.44
N LEU A 81 -5.04 -9.79 11.38
CA LEU A 81 -3.95 -10.78 11.40
C LEU A 81 -3.12 -10.75 10.13
N ILE A 82 -3.71 -10.36 8.98
CA ILE A 82 -3.03 -10.27 7.69
C ILE A 82 -1.87 -9.25 7.75
N PRO A 83 -2.09 -7.96 8.11
CA PRO A 83 -1.00 -7.01 8.24
C PRO A 83 -0.04 -7.36 9.37
N ILE A 84 -0.48 -7.96 10.49
CA ILE A 84 0.47 -8.47 11.51
C ILE A 84 1.42 -9.50 10.90
N GLY A 85 0.90 -10.45 10.10
CA GLY A 85 1.71 -11.44 9.39
C GLY A 85 2.72 -10.80 8.44
N PHE A 86 2.31 -9.79 7.67
CA PHE A 86 3.24 -9.04 6.82
C PHE A 86 4.30 -8.31 7.63
N GLY A 87 3.93 -7.66 8.73
CA GLY A 87 4.91 -6.97 9.57
C GLY A 87 5.95 -7.92 10.16
N ILE A 88 5.55 -9.13 10.54
CA ILE A 88 6.48 -10.19 10.96
C ILE A 88 7.36 -10.66 9.79
N LYS A 89 6.79 -10.83 8.58
CA LYS A 89 7.57 -11.17 7.37
C LYS A 89 8.70 -10.16 7.15
N TYR A 90 8.44 -8.85 7.25
CA TYR A 90 9.47 -7.83 7.08
C TYR A 90 10.59 -7.88 8.13
N ILE A 91 10.30 -8.32 9.36
CA ILE A 91 11.34 -8.51 10.40
C ILE A 91 12.23 -9.73 10.09
N LEU A 92 11.64 -10.78 9.53
CA LEU A 92 12.32 -12.05 9.27
C LEU A 92 12.93 -12.15 7.86
N SER A 93 12.54 -11.26 6.95
CA SER A 93 12.99 -11.28 5.56
C SER A 93 14.38 -10.64 5.44
N ASP A 94 15.29 -11.40 4.84
CA ASP A 94 16.61 -10.94 4.35
C ASP A 94 16.59 -10.81 2.81
N GLU A 95 15.39 -10.76 2.20
CA GLU A 95 15.20 -10.68 0.76
C GLU A 95 15.52 -9.25 0.25
N ASP A 96 16.39 -9.16 -0.76
CA ASP A 96 16.66 -7.93 -1.49
C ASP A 96 15.60 -7.75 -2.59
N GLU A 97 14.42 -7.26 -2.20
CA GLU A 97 13.29 -7.01 -3.12
C GLU A 97 13.68 -6.08 -4.28
N ALA A 98 14.61 -5.15 -4.03
CA ALA A 98 15.13 -4.25 -5.05
C ALA A 98 15.89 -5.01 -6.14
N ALA A 99 16.66 -6.05 -5.79
CA ALA A 99 17.35 -6.90 -6.75
C ALA A 99 16.37 -7.77 -7.57
N GLU A 100 15.36 -8.37 -6.94
CA GLU A 100 14.36 -9.19 -7.65
C GLU A 100 13.56 -8.33 -8.66
N VAL A 101 13.17 -7.11 -8.25
CA VAL A 101 12.49 -6.18 -9.15
C VAL A 101 13.39 -5.74 -10.30
N ASP A 102 14.69 -5.54 -10.05
CA ASP A 102 15.64 -5.17 -11.10
C ASP A 102 15.74 -6.25 -12.19
N GLU A 103 15.76 -7.53 -11.78
CA GLU A 103 15.74 -8.66 -12.69
C GLU A 103 14.44 -8.69 -13.52
N LYS A 104 13.28 -8.49 -12.89
CA LYS A 104 11.98 -8.40 -13.59
C LYS A 104 11.94 -7.26 -14.60
N ILE A 105 12.59 -6.13 -14.32
CA ILE A 105 12.71 -5.01 -15.26
C ILE A 105 13.56 -5.42 -16.46
N GLU A 106 14.71 -6.06 -16.24
CA GLU A 106 15.61 -6.51 -17.32
C GLU A 106 14.96 -7.55 -18.23
N GLN A 107 14.24 -8.51 -17.66
CA GLN A 107 13.47 -9.52 -18.42
C GLN A 107 12.40 -8.89 -19.32
N ARG A 108 11.97 -7.66 -19.03
CA ARG A 108 10.92 -6.94 -19.76
C ARG A 108 11.41 -5.68 -20.48
N LYS A 109 12.72 -5.52 -20.68
CA LYS A 109 13.32 -4.32 -21.31
C LYS A 109 12.77 -3.99 -22.70
N ASP A 110 12.39 -5.02 -23.47
CA ASP A 110 11.85 -4.88 -24.84
C ASP A 110 10.31 -4.78 -24.87
N LYS A 111 9.66 -4.74 -23.71
CA LYS A 111 8.20 -4.64 -23.57
C LYS A 111 7.77 -3.20 -23.32
N ASN A 112 6.46 -2.96 -23.38
CA ASN A 112 5.89 -1.66 -23.08
C ASN A 112 6.15 -1.26 -21.61
N LEU A 113 6.84 -0.14 -21.41
CA LEU A 113 7.24 0.33 -20.09
C LEU A 113 6.04 0.65 -19.18
N ILE A 114 4.95 1.21 -19.71
CA ILE A 114 3.72 1.48 -18.92
C ILE A 114 3.19 0.18 -18.32
N ALA A 115 3.08 -0.86 -19.15
CA ALA A 115 2.59 -2.16 -18.72
C ALA A 115 3.57 -2.83 -17.74
N THR A 116 4.88 -2.73 -17.98
CA THR A 116 5.90 -3.26 -17.07
C THR A 116 5.82 -2.59 -15.70
N VAL A 117 5.71 -1.26 -15.63
CA VAL A 117 5.57 -0.55 -14.35
C VAL A 117 4.28 -0.95 -13.65
N ALA A 118 3.13 -0.92 -14.33
CA ALA A 118 1.85 -1.31 -13.73
C ALA A 118 1.86 -2.75 -13.18
N LEU A 119 2.45 -3.69 -13.92
CA LEU A 119 2.58 -5.08 -13.49
C LEU A 119 3.51 -5.22 -12.28
N ILE A 120 4.64 -4.52 -12.26
CA ILE A 120 5.55 -4.54 -11.10
C ILE A 120 4.85 -3.95 -9.87
N THR A 121 4.15 -2.81 -10.00
CA THR A 121 3.35 -2.22 -8.92
C THR A 121 2.36 -3.23 -8.34
N VAL A 122 1.62 -3.95 -9.20
CA VAL A 122 0.62 -4.93 -8.77
C VAL A 122 1.26 -6.19 -8.18
N ALA A 123 2.31 -6.71 -8.81
CA ALA A 123 2.94 -7.96 -8.41
C ALA A 123 3.78 -7.83 -7.12
N SER A 124 4.48 -6.71 -6.96
CA SER A 124 5.36 -6.49 -5.82
C SER A 124 4.63 -5.94 -4.60
N CYS A 125 3.58 -5.14 -4.78
CA CYS A 125 2.91 -4.46 -3.66
C CYS A 125 1.44 -4.85 -3.51
N GLY A 126 0.98 -5.84 -4.28
CA GLY A 126 -0.42 -6.24 -4.27
C GLY A 126 -0.86 -6.87 -2.95
N SER A 127 -0.02 -7.72 -2.35
CA SER A 127 -0.33 -8.37 -1.06
C SER A 127 -0.62 -7.34 0.03
N ASP A 128 0.25 -6.35 0.14
CA ASP A 128 0.26 -5.40 1.25
C ASP A 128 -0.83 -4.36 1.06
N ASN A 129 -0.98 -3.84 -0.16
CA ASN A 129 -2.04 -2.90 -0.52
C ASN A 129 -3.41 -3.52 -0.35
N ILE A 130 -3.65 -4.73 -0.87
CA ILE A 130 -4.95 -5.40 -0.75
C ILE A 130 -5.22 -5.74 0.72
N GLY A 131 -4.23 -6.31 1.42
CA GLY A 131 -4.38 -6.69 2.84
C GLY A 131 -4.72 -5.52 3.77
N LEU A 132 -4.30 -4.31 3.41
CA LEU A 132 -4.56 -3.09 4.18
C LEU A 132 -5.76 -2.28 3.69
N PHE A 133 -5.96 -2.17 2.38
CA PHE A 133 -7.04 -1.37 1.81
C PHE A 133 -8.39 -2.06 1.97
N VAL A 134 -8.46 -3.38 1.82
CA VAL A 134 -9.72 -4.14 1.97
C VAL A 134 -10.38 -3.90 3.34
N PRO A 135 -9.74 -4.20 4.49
CA PRO A 135 -10.37 -4.00 5.79
C PRO A 135 -10.73 -2.53 6.04
N TYR A 136 -9.87 -1.61 5.59
CA TYR A 136 -10.15 -0.18 5.72
C TYR A 136 -11.40 0.21 4.93
N PHE A 137 -11.49 -0.16 3.65
CA PHE A 137 -12.64 0.18 2.79
C PHE A 137 -13.95 -0.39 3.30
N VAL A 138 -13.96 -1.59 3.89
CA VAL A 138 -15.18 -2.16 4.50
C VAL A 138 -15.68 -1.31 5.68
N SER A 139 -14.78 -0.63 6.39
CA SER A 139 -15.13 0.18 7.56
C SER A 139 -15.69 1.58 7.24
N LEU A 140 -15.60 2.02 5.98
CA LEU A 140 -15.90 3.40 5.58
C LEU A 140 -17.34 3.58 5.06
N THR A 141 -17.91 4.75 5.29
CA THR A 141 -19.09 5.21 4.54
C THR A 141 -18.73 5.57 3.10
N ILE A 142 -19.73 5.72 2.23
CA ILE A 142 -19.52 6.11 0.82
C ILE A 142 -18.78 7.46 0.72
N GLU A 143 -19.12 8.45 1.55
CA GLU A 143 -18.46 9.76 1.56
C GLU A 143 -16.99 9.68 2.00
N GLN A 144 -16.70 8.83 2.99
CA GLN A 144 -15.34 8.58 3.45
C GLN A 144 -14.52 7.82 2.40
N LEU A 145 -15.14 6.89 1.68
CA LEU A 145 -14.50 6.15 0.60
C LEU A 145 -14.12 7.07 -0.56
N ILE A 146 -15.02 7.97 -0.98
CA ILE A 146 -14.73 8.99 -2.00
C ILE A 146 -13.56 9.88 -1.56
N THR A 147 -13.60 10.34 -0.31
CA THR A 147 -12.52 11.16 0.27
C THR A 147 -11.18 10.41 0.26
N THR A 148 -11.20 9.13 0.63
CA THR A 148 -10.02 8.26 0.62
C THR A 148 -9.44 8.09 -0.79
N PHE A 149 -10.26 7.93 -1.82
CA PHE A 149 -9.78 7.84 -3.21
C PHE A 149 -9.13 9.14 -3.68
N ILE A 150 -9.67 10.29 -3.30
CA ILE A 150 -9.05 11.58 -3.57
C ILE A 150 -7.66 11.64 -2.90
N VAL A 151 -7.58 11.30 -1.62
CA VAL A 151 -6.31 11.25 -0.87
C VAL A 151 -5.31 10.32 -1.53
N PHE A 152 -5.71 9.09 -1.86
CA PHE A 152 -4.85 8.12 -2.54
C PHE A 152 -4.34 8.64 -3.88
N THR A 153 -5.18 9.32 -4.66
CA THR A 153 -4.79 9.93 -5.93
C THR A 153 -3.67 10.95 -5.73
N PHE A 154 -3.79 11.82 -4.72
CA PHE A 154 -2.73 12.77 -4.35
C PHE A 154 -1.47 12.07 -3.85
N CYS A 155 -1.61 11.03 -3.02
CA CYS A 155 -0.47 10.27 -2.51
C CYS A 155 0.28 9.52 -3.62
N ILE A 156 -0.43 8.95 -4.62
CA ILE A 156 0.19 8.33 -5.81
C ILE A 156 1.03 9.37 -6.55
N PHE A 157 0.47 10.57 -6.78
CA PHE A 157 1.21 11.64 -7.45
C PHE A 157 2.49 12.02 -6.69
N ILE A 158 2.38 12.23 -5.37
CA ILE A 158 3.52 12.56 -4.51
C ILE A 158 4.56 11.44 -4.55
N LEU A 159 4.13 10.18 -4.46
CA LEU A 159 5.01 9.02 -4.50
C LEU A 159 5.83 8.96 -5.79
N VAL A 160 5.18 9.08 -6.95
CA VAL A 160 5.88 9.07 -8.25
C VAL A 160 6.84 10.25 -8.36
N TYR A 161 6.41 11.43 -7.92
CA TYR A 161 7.24 12.63 -7.91
C TYR A 161 8.50 12.46 -7.04
N LEU A 162 8.34 11.93 -5.82
CA LEU A 162 9.45 11.64 -4.93
C LEU A 162 10.38 10.56 -5.51
N GLY A 163 9.82 9.52 -6.13
CA GLY A 163 10.60 8.49 -6.83
C GLY A 163 11.49 9.08 -7.92
N ASP A 164 10.96 9.97 -8.77
CA ASP A 164 11.76 10.65 -9.80
C ASP A 164 12.84 11.52 -9.16
N LYS A 165 12.48 12.32 -8.15
CA LYS A 165 13.41 13.27 -7.54
C LYS A 165 14.53 12.58 -6.77
N PHE A 166 14.23 11.52 -6.03
CA PHE A 166 15.16 10.80 -5.18
C PHE A 166 15.92 9.68 -5.89
N SER A 167 15.53 9.27 -7.10
CA SER A 167 16.27 8.31 -7.93
C SER A 167 17.75 8.64 -8.12
N ARG A 168 18.13 9.91 -7.94
CA ARG A 168 19.49 10.43 -8.08
C ARG A 168 20.28 10.47 -6.77
N VAL A 169 19.63 10.24 -5.63
CA VAL A 169 20.20 10.44 -4.30
C VAL A 169 20.52 9.09 -3.67
N LYS A 170 21.77 8.64 -3.81
CA LYS A 170 22.24 7.34 -3.28
C LYS A 170 22.00 7.15 -1.77
N ILE A 171 21.98 8.24 -1.00
CA ILE A 171 21.75 8.21 0.45
C ILE A 171 20.33 7.78 0.79
N VAL A 172 19.33 8.22 0.00
CA VAL A 172 17.92 7.86 0.22
C VAL A 172 17.74 6.37 -0.01
N LYS A 173 18.30 5.84 -1.11
CA LYS A 173 18.31 4.40 -1.37
C LYS A 173 18.89 3.62 -0.19
N LYS A 174 20.11 3.96 0.26
CA LYS A 174 20.76 3.28 1.40
C LYS A 174 19.95 3.33 2.70
N LEU A 175 19.25 4.44 2.98
CA LEU A 175 18.43 4.56 4.17
C LEU A 175 17.18 3.70 4.08
N LEU A 176 16.52 3.67 2.92
CA LEU A 176 15.36 2.81 2.69
C LEU A 176 15.76 1.33 2.72
N ASP A 177 16.86 0.95 2.09
CA ASP A 177 17.38 -0.42 2.13
C ASP A 177 17.71 -0.85 3.58
N LYS A 178 18.16 0.08 4.44
CA LYS A 178 18.55 -0.22 5.83
C LYS A 178 17.40 -0.21 6.83
N PHE A 179 16.43 0.70 6.66
CA PHE A 179 15.39 0.95 7.66
C PHE A 179 13.97 0.67 7.16
N GLY A 180 13.76 0.50 5.85
CA GLY A 180 12.46 0.30 5.22
C GLY A 180 11.68 -0.85 5.86
N ASN A 181 12.31 -2.03 5.95
CA ASN A 181 11.69 -3.22 6.54
C ASN A 181 11.24 -3.01 7.99
N TRP A 182 12.05 -2.32 8.82
CA TRP A 182 11.68 -2.01 10.20
C TRP A 182 10.53 -1.01 10.30
N ILE A 183 10.53 0.02 9.45
CA ILE A 183 9.44 1.00 9.39
C ILE A 183 8.14 0.28 8.99
N MET A 184 8.20 -0.59 7.98
CA MET A 184 7.06 -1.40 7.52
C MET A 184 6.51 -2.30 8.61
N ALA A 185 7.38 -3.06 9.25
CA ALA A 185 7.02 -3.96 10.33
C ALA A 185 6.24 -3.25 11.43
N ILE A 186 6.74 -2.10 11.90
CA ILE A 186 6.09 -1.32 12.96
C ILE A 186 4.71 -0.85 12.51
N ILE A 187 4.58 -0.31 11.29
CA ILE A 187 3.30 0.20 10.83
C ILE A 187 2.28 -0.93 10.64
N TYR A 188 2.68 -2.05 10.04
CA TYR A 188 1.78 -3.15 9.74
C TYR A 188 1.29 -3.88 10.99
N ILE A 189 2.19 -4.11 11.96
CA ILE A 189 1.81 -4.66 13.26
C ILE A 189 0.87 -3.70 13.99
N GLY A 190 1.20 -2.40 14.01
CA GLY A 190 0.35 -1.36 14.62
C GLY A 190 -1.06 -1.32 14.03
N LEU A 191 -1.16 -1.34 12.71
CA LEU A 191 -2.42 -1.26 11.99
C LEU A 191 -3.27 -2.53 12.16
N GLY A 192 -2.64 -3.70 12.13
CA GLY A 192 -3.34 -4.96 12.40
C GLY A 192 -3.86 -5.07 13.83
N MET A 193 -3.08 -4.60 14.82
CA MET A 193 -3.57 -4.49 16.20
C MET A 193 -4.76 -3.53 16.30
N MET A 194 -4.71 -2.37 15.63
CA MET A 194 -5.83 -1.43 15.61
C MET A 194 -7.09 -2.06 15.01
N ILE A 195 -7.00 -2.77 13.89
CA ILE A 195 -8.16 -3.45 13.28
C ILE A 195 -8.78 -4.46 14.25
N ILE A 196 -7.96 -5.28 14.91
CA ILE A 196 -8.44 -6.29 15.87
C ILE A 196 -9.17 -5.62 17.05
N LEU A 197 -8.60 -4.52 17.57
CA LEU A 197 -9.15 -3.78 18.71
C LEU A 197 -10.45 -3.05 18.35
N GLU A 198 -10.53 -2.43 17.18
CA GLU A 198 -11.72 -1.68 16.73
C GLU A 198 -12.87 -2.61 16.27
N SER A 199 -12.59 -3.89 15.98
CA SER A 199 -13.58 -4.86 15.46
C SER A 199 -14.30 -5.69 16.54
N ASP A 200 -14.17 -5.35 17.83
CA ASP A 200 -14.76 -6.08 18.98
C ASP A 200 -14.44 -7.58 19.03
N THR A 201 -13.43 -8.02 18.27
CA THR A 201 -13.17 -9.44 18.03
C THR A 201 -12.70 -10.15 19.29
N ILE A 202 -11.80 -9.51 20.03
CA ILE A 202 -11.30 -10.02 21.32
C ILE A 202 -12.45 -10.14 22.33
N SER A 203 -13.29 -9.10 22.43
CA SER A 203 -14.45 -9.08 23.33
C SER A 203 -15.46 -10.19 23.02
N HIS A 204 -15.68 -10.50 21.73
CA HIS A 204 -16.57 -11.57 21.32
C HIS A 204 -15.99 -12.96 21.62
N LEU A 205 -14.70 -13.17 21.36
CA LEU A 205 -14.01 -14.44 21.65
C LEU A 205 -14.00 -14.74 23.15
N ILE A 206 -13.75 -13.73 24.00
CA ILE A 206 -13.78 -13.89 25.46
C ILE A 206 -15.18 -14.33 25.92
N LYS A 207 -16.26 -13.74 25.39
CA LYS A 207 -17.66 -14.11 25.72
C LYS A 207 -18.08 -15.51 25.28
N ILE A 208 -17.38 -16.11 24.31
CA ILE A 208 -17.65 -17.47 23.85
C ILE A 208 -16.88 -18.49 24.71
N LEU A 209 -15.68 -18.11 25.16
CA LEU A 209 -14.77 -18.99 25.90
C LEU A 209 -14.99 -18.99 27.43
N PHE A 210 -15.56 -17.92 27.98
CA PHE A 210 -15.87 -17.72 29.39
C PHE A 210 -17.31 -17.26 29.58
#